data_AF-A0A397SME5-F1
#
_entry.id   AF-A0A397SME5-F1
#
_cell.length_a   1.000
_cell.length_b   1.000
_cell.length_c   1.000
_cell.angle_alpha   90.00
_cell.angle_beta   90.00
_cell.angle_gamma   90.00
#
_symmetry.space_group_name_H-M   'P 1'
#
loop_
_entity.id
_entity.type
_entity.pdbx_description
1 polymer ?
#
loop_
_entity_poly.entity_id
_entity_poly.type
_entity_poly.pdbx_seq_one_letter_code
_entity_poly.pdbx_strand_id
1 'polypeptide(L)'
;MPLTEDNILLNLLIESVATIPLNSIEFGRLSITGLQYLLTYTHEKEKPFATPEFEVFRYSAILAAKQVSNDAWKTLMEKLPASEQMEQIVQVENKFIPDHQKVAKELKPLVKCIDFRRIKGQVLVDIIEPLEIIPAEIILNVYQLTFMKLIMFGISLHVDQNLLLKIMEK
;
A
#
# COMPACT_ATOMS: atom_id res chain seq x y z
N MET A 1 4.10 15.93 -18.47
CA MET A 1 3.56 16.16 -19.82
C MET A 1 2.08 16.47 -19.62
N PRO A 2 1.55 17.64 -20.01
CA PRO A 2 0.13 17.90 -19.86
C PRO A 2 -0.57 17.05 -20.93
N LEU A 3 -1.17 15.94 -20.52
CA LEU A 3 -2.04 15.17 -21.38
C LEU A 3 -3.36 15.93 -21.39
N THR A 4 -3.62 16.60 -22.52
CA THR A 4 -4.89 17.23 -22.86
C THR A 4 -6.06 16.38 -22.39
N GLU A 5 -6.96 16.99 -21.63
CA GLU A 5 -8.04 16.38 -20.84
C GLU A 5 -9.04 15.52 -21.65
N ASP A 6 -8.94 15.50 -22.98
CA ASP A 6 -9.92 14.90 -23.90
C ASP A 6 -9.37 13.76 -24.78
N ASN A 7 -8.51 12.88 -24.24
CA ASN A 7 -8.24 11.61 -24.94
C ASN A 7 -9.30 10.57 -24.54
N ILE A 8 -10.42 10.55 -25.26
CA ILE A 8 -11.55 9.62 -25.02
C ILE A 8 -11.07 8.17 -24.94
N LEU A 9 -10.17 7.75 -25.83
CA LEU A 9 -9.64 6.38 -25.84
C LEU A 9 -8.87 6.06 -24.55
N LEU A 10 -8.03 7.01 -24.11
CA LEU A 10 -7.25 6.87 -22.87
C LEU A 10 -8.16 6.84 -21.65
N ASN A 11 -9.18 7.69 -21.60
CA ASN A 11 -10.14 7.72 -20.50
C ASN A 11 -10.92 6.40 -20.43
N LEU A 12 -11.41 5.88 -21.56
CA LEU A 12 -12.08 4.58 -21.64
C LEU A 12 -11.17 3.43 -21.23
N LEU A 13 -9.90 3.47 -21.61
CA LEU A 13 -8.91 2.46 -21.21
C LEU A 13 -8.72 2.48 -19.69
N ILE A 14 -8.53 3.66 -19.09
CA ILE A 14 -8.29 3.77 -17.66
C ILE A 14 -9.54 3.37 -16.87
N GLU A 15 -10.72 3.79 -17.31
CA GLU A 15 -11.99 3.37 -16.70
C GLU A 15 -12.16 1.85 -16.76
N SER A 16 -11.88 1.24 -17.92
CA SER A 16 -11.97 -0.22 -18.07
C SER A 16 -10.96 -0.92 -17.15
N VAL A 17 -9.70 -0.48 -17.12
CA VAL A 17 -8.65 -1.09 -16.29
C VAL A 17 -8.91 -0.87 -14.79
N ALA A 18 -9.45 0.28 -14.39
CA ALA A 18 -9.76 0.57 -12.99
C ALA A 18 -10.84 -0.35 -12.41
N THR A 19 -11.71 -0.92 -13.26
CA THR A 19 -12.70 -1.93 -12.85
C THR A 19 -12.12 -3.33 -12.68
N ILE A 20 -10.91 -3.59 -13.20
CA ILE A 20 -10.23 -4.87 -13.08
C ILE A 20 -9.44 -4.88 -11.75
N PRO A 21 -9.72 -5.80 -10.82
CA PRO A 21 -8.94 -5.91 -9.59
C PRO A 21 -7.47 -6.21 -9.89
N LEU A 22 -6.53 -5.46 -9.31
CA LEU A 22 -5.09 -5.64 -9.55
C LEU A 22 -4.60 -7.04 -9.15
N ASN A 23 -5.22 -7.65 -8.14
CA ASN A 23 -4.93 -9.02 -7.72
C ASN A 23 -5.25 -10.08 -8.81
N SER A 24 -6.06 -9.75 -9.81
CA SER A 24 -6.32 -10.61 -10.98
C SER A 24 -5.26 -10.48 -12.08
N ILE A 25 -4.41 -9.45 -12.00
CA ILE A 25 -3.38 -9.18 -12.99
C ILE A 25 -2.08 -9.85 -12.54
N GLU A 26 -1.48 -10.67 -13.40
CA GLU A 26 -0.19 -11.29 -13.12
C GLU A 26 0.91 -10.23 -12.94
N PHE A 27 1.78 -10.43 -11.95
CA PHE A 27 2.88 -9.52 -11.68
C PHE A 27 3.90 -9.49 -12.83
N GLY A 28 4.21 -8.29 -13.30
CA GLY A 28 5.07 -8.06 -14.46
C GLY A 28 4.32 -7.83 -15.77
N ARG A 29 2.98 -7.95 -15.78
CA ARG A 29 2.14 -7.48 -16.91
C ARG A 29 2.00 -5.97 -16.93
N LEU A 30 2.03 -5.35 -15.76
CA LEU A 30 2.10 -3.90 -15.60
C LEU A 30 3.52 -3.50 -15.21
N SER A 31 4.07 -2.50 -15.91
CA SER A 31 5.30 -1.82 -15.48
C SER A 31 4.99 -0.88 -14.31
N ILE A 32 6.01 -0.51 -13.53
CA ILE A 32 5.85 0.47 -12.44
C ILE A 32 5.32 1.79 -12.98
N THR A 33 5.86 2.28 -14.10
CA THR A 33 5.38 3.52 -14.74
C THR A 33 3.92 3.40 -15.21
N GLY A 34 3.55 2.25 -15.78
CA GLY A 34 2.17 1.99 -16.21
C GLY A 34 1.21 1.97 -15.03
N LEU A 35 1.58 1.28 -13.94
CA LEU A 35 0.79 1.26 -12.71
C LEU A 35 0.69 2.65 -12.07
N GLN A 36 1.79 3.39 -11.98
CA GLN A 36 1.81 4.75 -11.45
C GLN A 36 0.86 5.65 -12.23
N TYR A 37 0.90 5.58 -13.55
CA TYR A 37 0.02 6.36 -14.43
C TYR A 37 -1.45 6.05 -14.17
N LEU A 38 -1.80 4.76 -14.09
CA LEU A 38 -3.15 4.32 -13.79
C LEU A 38 -3.65 4.82 -12.43
N LEU A 39 -2.83 4.64 -11.37
CA LEU A 39 -3.19 5.05 -10.00
C LEU A 39 -3.32 6.58 -9.87
N THR A 40 -2.43 7.33 -10.51
CA THR A 40 -2.46 8.80 -10.49
C THR A 40 -3.73 9.32 -11.15
N TYR A 41 -4.10 8.79 -12.31
CA TYR A 41 -5.30 9.21 -13.03
C TYR A 41 -6.58 8.94 -12.23
N THR A 42 -6.67 7.79 -11.58
CA THR A 42 -7.81 7.47 -10.71
C THR A 42 -7.90 8.39 -9.49
N HIS A 43 -6.76 8.77 -8.92
CA HIS A 43 -6.70 9.71 -7.80
C HIS A 43 -7.12 11.13 -8.24
N GLU A 44 -6.65 11.61 -9.39
CA GLU A 44 -7.01 12.94 -9.93
C GLU A 44 -8.49 13.06 -10.32
N LYS A 45 -9.12 11.97 -10.78
CA LYS A 45 -10.54 11.95 -11.17
C LYS A 45 -11.48 11.54 -10.04
N GLU A 46 -10.99 11.38 -8.82
CA GLU A 46 -11.73 10.86 -7.64
C GLU A 46 -12.47 9.54 -7.89
N LYS A 47 -12.04 8.76 -8.89
CA LYS A 47 -12.61 7.45 -9.22
C LYS A 47 -11.77 6.38 -8.54
N PRO A 48 -12.28 5.68 -7.52
CA PRO A 48 -11.48 4.64 -6.86
C PRO A 48 -11.26 3.45 -7.81
N PHE A 49 -10.07 2.84 -7.72
CA PHE A 49 -9.86 1.50 -8.25
C PHE A 49 -10.84 0.52 -7.60
N ALA A 50 -11.24 -0.53 -8.33
CA ALA A 50 -11.96 -1.67 -7.76
C ALA A 50 -11.15 -2.41 -6.67
N THR A 51 -9.84 -2.13 -6.61
CA THR A 51 -8.89 -2.73 -5.69
C THR A 51 -8.78 -1.89 -4.40
N PRO A 52 -8.95 -2.49 -3.20
CA PRO A 52 -8.71 -1.80 -1.94
C PRO A 52 -7.26 -1.32 -1.78
N GLU A 53 -7.03 -0.24 -1.02
CA GLU A 53 -5.69 0.37 -0.86
C GLU A 53 -4.62 -0.60 -0.36
N PHE A 54 -4.97 -1.55 0.52
CA PHE A 54 -4.03 -2.58 0.94
C PHE A 54 -3.57 -3.46 -0.22
N GLU A 55 -4.49 -3.88 -1.09
CA GLU A 55 -4.15 -4.69 -2.26
C GLU A 55 -3.40 -3.89 -3.32
N VAL A 56 -3.66 -2.58 -3.44
CA VAL A 56 -2.84 -1.67 -4.26
C VAL A 56 -1.41 -1.59 -3.71
N PHE A 57 -1.24 -1.43 -2.39
CA PHE A 57 0.07 -1.46 -1.74
C PHE A 57 0.79 -2.78 -1.95
N ARG A 58 0.10 -3.89 -1.67
CA ARG A 58 0.61 -5.24 -1.86
C ARG A 58 1.10 -5.45 -3.30
N TYR A 59 0.27 -5.11 -4.28
CA TYR A 59 0.62 -5.25 -5.69
C TYR A 59 1.87 -4.44 -6.04
N SER A 60 1.91 -3.19 -5.58
CA SER A 60 3.01 -2.25 -5.81
C SER A 60 4.32 -2.72 -5.21
N ALA A 61 4.31 -3.15 -3.94
CA ALA A 61 5.49 -3.61 -3.22
C ALA A 61 6.07 -4.88 -3.84
N ILE A 62 5.20 -5.83 -4.18
CA ILE A 62 5.57 -7.09 -4.82
C ILE A 62 6.12 -6.83 -6.24
N LEU A 63 5.51 -5.94 -7.03
CA LEU A 63 6.02 -5.51 -8.34
C LEU A 63 7.41 -4.84 -8.24
N ALA A 64 7.61 -3.95 -7.27
CA ALA A 64 8.89 -3.29 -7.03
C ALA A 64 9.99 -4.30 -6.66
N ALA A 65 9.68 -5.25 -5.76
CA ALA A 65 10.63 -6.29 -5.40
C ALA A 65 10.99 -7.20 -6.58
N LYS A 66 10.04 -7.51 -7.48
CA LYS A 66 10.31 -8.25 -8.72
C LYS A 66 11.38 -7.60 -9.59
N GLN A 67 11.39 -6.26 -9.65
CA GLN A 67 12.39 -5.52 -10.43
C GLN A 67 13.76 -5.51 -9.77
N VAL A 68 13.81 -5.65 -8.44
CA VAL A 68 15.06 -5.66 -7.67
C VAL A 68 15.71 -7.04 -7.70
N SER A 69 15.00 -8.08 -7.25
CA SER A 69 15.54 -9.45 -7.24
C SER A 69 14.45 -10.52 -7.02
N ASN A 70 14.74 -11.74 -7.45
CA ASN A 70 13.85 -12.89 -7.19
C ASN A 70 13.72 -13.22 -5.70
N ASP A 71 14.73 -12.92 -4.88
CA ASP A 71 14.69 -13.19 -3.45
C ASP A 71 13.85 -12.15 -2.70
N ALA A 72 13.97 -10.87 -3.05
CA ALA A 72 13.08 -9.82 -2.55
C ALA A 72 11.62 -10.12 -2.94
N TRP A 73 11.40 -10.54 -4.18
CA TRP A 73 10.10 -10.97 -4.69
C TRP A 73 9.46 -12.08 -3.84
N LYS A 74 10.18 -13.18 -3.63
CA LYS A 74 9.69 -14.32 -2.83
C LYS A 74 9.40 -13.90 -1.40
N THR A 75 10.32 -13.13 -0.80
CA THR A 75 10.18 -12.66 0.59
C THR A 75 8.94 -11.79 0.76
N LEU A 76 8.66 -10.85 -0.16
CA LEU A 76 7.47 -10.02 -0.07
C LEU A 76 6.18 -10.78 -0.38
N MET A 77 6.19 -11.76 -1.29
CA MET A 77 5.03 -12.63 -1.50
C MET A 77 4.64 -13.41 -0.24
N GLU A 78 5.62 -13.84 0.56
CA GLU A 78 5.38 -14.48 1.86
C GLU A 78 4.87 -13.49 2.92
N LYS A 79 5.46 -12.29 2.98
CA LYS A 79 5.13 -11.27 3.99
C LYS A 79 3.85 -10.48 3.72
N LEU A 80 3.43 -10.39 2.46
CA LEU A 80 2.24 -9.67 2.02
C LEU A 80 1.23 -10.68 1.44
N PRO A 81 0.53 -11.45 2.28
CA PRO A 81 -0.50 -12.35 1.80
C PRO A 81 -1.67 -11.57 1.20
N ALA A 82 -2.40 -12.22 0.29
CA ALA A 82 -3.65 -11.67 -0.22
C ALA A 82 -4.67 -11.53 0.92
N SER A 83 -5.65 -10.64 0.76
CA SER A 83 -6.67 -10.36 1.79
C SER A 83 -7.42 -11.63 2.24
N GLU A 84 -7.57 -12.62 1.36
CA GLU A 84 -8.20 -13.92 1.64
C GLU A 84 -7.36 -14.83 2.55
N GLN A 85 -6.06 -14.56 2.67
CA GLN A 85 -5.09 -15.36 3.43
C GLN A 85 -4.61 -14.65 4.70
N MET A 86 -5.19 -13.50 5.06
CA MET A 86 -4.78 -12.72 6.23
C MET A 86 -4.97 -13.45 7.57
N GLU A 87 -5.89 -14.40 7.66
CA GLU A 87 -6.09 -15.20 8.87
C GLU A 87 -4.88 -16.12 9.19
N GLN A 88 -3.98 -16.32 8.22
CA GLN A 88 -2.80 -17.16 8.35
C GLN A 88 -1.52 -16.38 8.70
N ILE A 89 -1.62 -15.07 9.00
CA ILE A 89 -0.49 -14.24 9.44
C ILE A 89 -0.15 -14.56 10.90
N VAL A 90 0.17 -15.81 11.19
CA VAL A 90 0.78 -16.21 12.44
C VAL A 90 2.26 -15.95 12.27
N GLN A 91 2.71 -14.80 12.80
CA GLN A 91 4.12 -14.42 13.00
C GLN A 91 5.06 -14.97 11.92
N VAL A 92 4.95 -14.44 10.70
CA VAL A 92 6.04 -14.62 9.73
C VAL A 92 7.26 -14.02 10.43
N GLU A 93 8.20 -14.88 10.84
CA GLU A 93 9.47 -14.48 11.45
C GLU A 93 10.04 -13.27 10.69
N ASN A 94 10.76 -12.40 11.41
CA ASN A 94 11.47 -11.24 10.86
C ASN A 94 12.55 -11.67 9.83
N LYS A 95 12.14 -12.26 8.71
CA LYS A 95 12.99 -12.57 7.58
C LYS A 95 13.40 -11.25 6.97
N PHE A 96 14.69 -10.98 6.99
CA PHE A 96 15.26 -9.82 6.34
C PHE A 96 14.81 -9.77 4.88
N ILE A 97 14.33 -8.61 4.40
CA ILE A 97 14.03 -8.42 2.97
C ILE A 97 15.36 -8.07 2.27
N PRO A 98 15.85 -8.93 1.37
CA PRO A 98 17.05 -8.62 0.61
C PRO A 98 16.88 -7.31 -0.17
N ASP A 99 17.89 -6.45 -0.14
CA ASP A 99 17.87 -5.18 -0.88
C ASP A 99 16.65 -4.27 -0.58
N HIS A 100 16.08 -4.31 0.64
CA HIS A 100 14.89 -3.52 1.01
C HIS A 100 14.99 -2.03 0.66
N GLN A 101 16.18 -1.42 0.73
CA GLN A 101 16.42 -0.03 0.32
C GLN A 101 16.21 0.18 -1.19
N LYS A 102 16.62 -0.78 -2.03
CA LYS A 102 16.37 -0.73 -3.47
C LYS A 102 14.87 -0.92 -3.75
N VAL A 103 14.22 -1.83 -3.02
CA VAL A 103 12.75 -2.01 -3.12
C VAL A 103 12.03 -0.71 -2.76
N ALA A 104 12.41 -0.07 -1.66
CA ALA A 104 11.84 1.22 -1.24
C ALA A 104 12.02 2.31 -2.32
N LYS A 105 13.19 2.33 -2.98
CA LYS A 105 13.47 3.27 -4.07
C LYS A 105 12.56 3.04 -5.27
N GLU A 106 12.38 1.79 -5.71
CA GLU A 106 11.48 1.43 -6.82
C GLU A 106 10.01 1.63 -6.46
N LEU A 107 9.64 1.42 -5.20
CA LEU A 107 8.27 1.57 -4.70
C LEU A 107 7.86 3.04 -4.55
N LYS A 108 8.81 3.94 -4.24
CA LYS A 108 8.59 5.37 -3.99
C LYS A 108 7.60 6.10 -4.91
N PRO A 109 7.63 5.96 -6.25
CA PRO A 109 6.64 6.61 -7.12
C PRO A 109 5.19 6.16 -6.89
N LEU A 110 4.99 4.90 -6.48
CA LEU A 110 3.67 4.30 -6.28
C LEU A 110 3.09 4.63 -4.90
N VAL A 111 3.94 4.74 -3.86
CA VAL A 111 3.53 5.07 -2.48
C VAL A 111 2.69 6.35 -2.43
N LYS A 112 3.02 7.34 -3.27
CA LYS A 112 2.29 8.62 -3.32
C LYS A 112 0.84 8.50 -3.78
N CYS A 113 0.49 7.41 -4.46
CA CYS A 113 -0.84 7.17 -5.01
C CYS A 113 -1.70 6.30 -4.10
N ILE A 114 -1.17 5.86 -2.95
CA ILE A 114 -1.85 4.96 -2.02
C ILE A 114 -2.33 5.75 -0.81
N ASP A 115 -3.61 5.65 -0.49
CA ASP A 115 -4.15 6.24 0.72
C ASP A 115 -4.07 5.27 1.90
N PHE A 116 -2.93 5.31 2.60
CA PHE A 116 -2.69 4.48 3.79
C PHE A 116 -3.72 4.70 4.91
N ARG A 117 -4.47 5.81 4.92
CA ARG A 117 -5.53 6.06 5.90
C ARG A 117 -6.73 5.14 5.72
N ARG A 118 -6.87 4.51 4.55
CA ARG A 118 -7.94 3.55 4.24
C ARG A 118 -7.51 2.09 4.49
N ILE A 119 -6.26 1.88 4.90
CA ILE A 119 -5.75 0.57 5.33
C ILE A 119 -6.05 0.39 6.82
N LYS A 120 -6.45 -0.82 7.23
CA LYS A 120 -6.72 -1.13 8.65
C LYS A 120 -5.46 -0.86 9.50
N GLY A 121 -5.64 -0.21 10.65
CA GLY A 121 -4.53 0.11 11.57
C GLY A 121 -3.68 -1.11 11.96
N GLN A 122 -4.33 -2.25 12.22
CA GLN A 122 -3.62 -3.50 12.53
C GLN A 122 -2.71 -3.96 11.39
N VAL A 123 -3.17 -3.85 10.14
CA VAL A 123 -2.37 -4.18 8.95
C VAL A 123 -1.17 -3.25 8.82
N LEU A 124 -1.33 -1.97 9.17
CA LEU A 124 -0.20 -1.03 9.18
C LEU A 124 0.86 -1.44 10.20
N VAL A 125 0.46 -1.73 11.43
CA VAL A 125 1.38 -2.05 12.55
C VAL A 125 2.04 -3.41 12.37
N ASP A 126 1.27 -4.44 12.01
CA ASP A 126 1.77 -5.81 12.03
C ASP A 126 2.44 -6.23 10.72
N ILE A 127 2.06 -5.60 9.60
CA ILE A 127 2.50 -6.02 8.27
C ILE A 127 3.32 -4.95 7.60
N ILE A 128 2.81 -3.72 7.48
CA ILE A 128 3.42 -2.71 6.60
C ILE A 128 4.64 -2.03 7.25
N GLU A 129 4.51 -1.54 8.49
CA GLU A 129 5.58 -0.85 9.22
C GLU A 129 6.85 -1.72 9.34
N PRO A 130 6.77 -3.02 9.71
CA PRO A 130 7.95 -3.88 9.83
C PRO A 130 8.70 -4.18 8.52
N LEU A 131 8.16 -3.84 7.35
CA LEU A 131 8.84 -4.05 6.08
C LEU A 131 9.93 -3.01 5.82
N GLU A 132 9.82 -1.83 6.43
CA GLU A 132 10.75 -0.71 6.25
C GLU A 132 10.96 -0.30 4.77
N ILE A 133 9.99 -0.61 3.90
CA ILE A 133 10.01 -0.26 2.46
C ILE A 133 9.23 1.02 2.14
N ILE A 134 8.64 1.65 3.16
CA ILE A 134 7.93 2.94 3.05
C ILE A 134 8.53 3.96 4.02
N PRO A 135 8.48 5.26 3.70
CA PRO A 135 8.93 6.30 4.62
C PRO A 135 8.14 6.29 5.93
N ALA A 136 8.84 6.36 7.06
CA ALA A 136 8.23 6.39 8.39
C ALA A 136 7.27 7.59 8.58
N GLU A 137 7.52 8.71 7.89
CA GLU A 137 6.67 9.90 7.92
C GLU A 137 5.22 9.60 7.47
N ILE A 138 5.05 8.68 6.51
CA ILE A 138 3.72 8.31 6.01
C ILE A 138 2.95 7.56 7.09
N ILE A 139 3.60 6.61 7.77
CA ILE A 139 3.00 5.86 8.87
C ILE A 139 2.66 6.78 10.04
N LEU A 140 3.59 7.65 10.43
CA LEU A 140 3.39 8.60 11.52
C LEU A 140 2.20 9.54 11.25
N ASN A 141 2.05 10.03 10.02
CA ASN A 141 0.92 10.87 9.62
C ASN A 141 -0.43 10.14 9.78
N VAL A 142 -0.49 8.83 9.48
CA VAL A 142 -1.72 8.03 9.69
C VAL A 142 -2.05 7.91 11.19
N TYR A 143 -1.05 7.65 12.03
CA TYR A 143 -1.25 7.57 13.49
C TYR A 143 -1.69 8.90 14.09
N GLN A 144 -1.05 10.02 13.73
CA GLN A 144 -1.43 11.35 14.21
C GLN A 144 -2.87 11.71 13.84
N LEU A 145 -3.29 11.44 12.60
CA LEU A 145 -4.67 11.69 12.16
C LEU A 145 -5.68 10.82 12.92
N THR A 146 -5.34 9.56 13.18
CA THR A 146 -6.20 8.63 13.93
C THR A 146 -6.36 9.09 15.38
N PHE A 147 -5.25 9.49 16.02
CA PHE A 147 -5.23 10.04 17.36
C PHE A 147 -6.06 11.35 17.46
N MET A 148 -5.89 12.27 16.50
CA MET A 148 -6.68 13.50 16.44
C MET A 148 -8.18 13.24 16.27
N LYS A 149 -8.58 12.26 15.45
CA LYS A 149 -9.99 11.86 15.33
C LYS A 149 -10.56 11.35 16.65
N LEU A 150 -9.81 10.51 17.38
CA LEU A 150 -10.26 9.98 18.67
C LEU A 150 -10.54 11.09 19.69
N ILE A 151 -9.66 12.10 19.75
CA ILE A 151 -9.85 13.28 20.60
C ILE A 151 -11.10 14.07 20.18
N MET A 152 -11.28 14.31 18.89
CA MET A 152 -12.38 15.12 18.36
C MET A 152 -13.77 14.48 18.57
N PHE A 153 -13.85 13.15 18.51
CA PHE A 153 -15.12 12.41 18.65
C PHE A 153 -15.41 11.96 20.09
N GLY A 154 -14.60 12.36 21.08
CA GLY A 154 -14.87 12.09 22.50
C GLY A 154 -14.95 10.61 22.88
N ILE A 155 -14.38 9.72 22.05
CA ILE A 155 -14.38 8.28 22.31
C ILE A 155 -13.35 8.02 23.42
N SER A 156 -13.82 7.95 24.66
CA SER A 156 -13.02 7.48 25.79
C SER A 156 -12.59 6.03 25.53
N LEU A 157 -11.28 5.79 25.50
CA LEU A 157 -10.71 4.52 25.09
C LEU A 157 -11.16 3.37 26.00
N HIS A 158 -11.85 2.40 25.43
CA HIS A 158 -11.52 0.99 25.67
C HIS A 158 -10.66 0.49 24.49
N VAL A 159 -9.59 1.24 24.21
CA VAL A 159 -8.57 0.83 23.24
C VAL A 159 -7.62 -0.10 23.95
N ASP A 160 -7.29 -1.18 23.24
CA ASP A 160 -6.29 -2.15 23.64
C ASP A 160 -5.00 -1.42 24.08
N GLN A 161 -4.68 -1.53 25.37
CA GLN A 161 -3.57 -0.81 26.00
C GLN A 161 -2.24 -1.06 25.28
N ASN A 162 -2.12 -2.18 24.57
CA ASN A 162 -0.93 -2.53 23.79
C ASN A 162 -0.70 -1.61 22.58
N LEU A 163 -1.76 -1.13 21.94
CA LEU A 163 -1.64 -0.21 20.79
C LEU A 163 -1.26 1.20 21.25
N LEU A 164 -1.80 1.65 22.38
CA LEU A 164 -1.43 2.94 22.98
C LEU A 164 0.03 2.94 23.48
N LEU A 165 0.47 1.87 24.14
CA LEU A 165 1.84 1.79 24.66
C LEU A 165 2.86 1.87 23.52
N LYS A 166 2.60 1.18 22.40
CA LYS A 166 3.44 1.25 21.19
C LYS A 166 3.49 2.63 20.52
N ILE A 167 2.42 3.43 20.62
CA ILE A 167 2.36 4.80 20.08
C ILE A 167 3.08 5.79 21.00
N MET A 168 3.08 5.58 22.31
CA MET A 168 3.67 6.51 23.30
C MET A 168 5.16 6.28 23.59
N GLU A 169 5.72 5.12 23.26
CA GLU A 169 7.14 4.78 23.49
C GLU A 169 8.09 5.16 22.34
N LYS A 170 7.62 5.87 21.31
CA LYS A 170 8.44 6.43 20.21
C LYS A 170 8.33 7.95 20.18
#